data_AF-A0A350R9V6-F1
#
_entry.id   AF-A0A350R9V6-F1
#
_cell.length_a   1.000
_cell.length_b   1.000
_cell.length_c   1.000
_cell.angle_alpha   90.00
_cell.angle_beta   90.00
_cell.angle_gamma   90.00
#
_symmetry.space_group_name_H-M   'P 1'
#
loop_
_entity.id
_entity.type
_entity.pdbx_description
1 polymer ?
#
loop_
_entity_poly.entity_id
_entity_poly.type
_entity_poly.pdbx_seq_one_letter_code
_entity_poly.pdbx_strand_id
1 'polypeptide(L)'
;MNTFTIVFLSITGLILIYGLYLILKQKKRYWITSILFLALGITMVILGQTVTVTGGSFADVMYTVLGVFLTLLSVIAALITLFIQSRKQKDDED
;
A
#
# COMPACT_ATOMS: atom_id res chain seq x y z
N MET A 1 19.75 -6.47 3.82
CA MET A 1 18.56 -5.79 3.29
C MET A 1 19.04 -4.62 2.44
N ASN A 2 18.59 -4.52 1.18
CA ASN A 2 19.11 -3.52 0.24
C ASN A 2 18.60 -2.11 0.56
N THR A 3 19.40 -1.08 0.24
CA THR A 3 19.03 0.34 0.43
C THR A 3 17.71 0.69 -0.24
N PHE A 4 17.47 0.14 -1.44
CA PHE A 4 16.20 0.27 -2.15
C PHE A 4 15.00 -0.21 -1.31
N THR A 5 15.11 -1.38 -0.69
CA THR A 5 14.03 -1.95 0.12
C THR A 5 13.75 -1.13 1.36
N ILE A 6 14.80 -0.58 1.99
CA ILE A 6 14.67 0.31 3.15
C ILE A 6 13.92 1.58 2.76
N VAL A 7 14.29 2.22 1.65
CA VAL A 7 13.63 3.43 1.16
C VAL A 7 12.17 3.13 0.79
N PHE A 8 11.93 2.03 0.07
CA PHE A 8 10.58 1.60 -0.31
C PHE A 8 9.68 1.37 0.90
N LEU A 9 10.13 0.61 1.90
CA LEU A 9 9.38 0.35 3.13
C LEU A 9 9.15 1.62 3.95
N SER A 10 10.13 2.52 3.98
CA SER A 10 9.98 3.80 4.69
C SER A 10 8.91 4.68 4.06
N ILE A 11 8.93 4.84 2.73
CA ILE A 11 7.95 5.65 1.99
C ILE A 11 6.55 5.02 2.11
N THR A 12 6.42 3.72 1.83
CA THR A 12 5.12 3.01 1.90
C THR A 12 4.57 2.97 3.32
N GLY A 13 5.44 2.84 4.33
CA GLY A 13 5.06 2.94 5.74
C GLY A 13 4.52 4.32 6.13
N LEU A 14 5.15 5.41 5.66
CA LEU A 14 4.65 6.77 5.88
C LEU A 14 3.28 6.98 5.21
N ILE A 15 3.09 6.47 4.00
CA ILE A 15 1.80 6.52 3.29
C ILE A 15 0.73 5.74 4.08
N LEU A 16 1.07 4.58 4.64
CA LEU A 16 0.17 3.79 5.47
C LEU A 16 -0.28 4.54 6.73
N ILE A 17 0.67 5.16 7.44
CA ILE A 17 0.38 5.96 8.63
C ILE A 17 -0.51 7.16 8.27
N TYR A 18 -0.19 7.87 7.18
CA TYR A 18 -0.98 9.00 6.71
C TYR A 18 -2.41 8.58 6.31
N GLY A 19 -2.55 7.45 5.61
CA GLY A 19 -3.86 6.90 5.28
C GLY A 19 -4.65 6.53 6.53
N LEU A 20 -4.03 5.88 7.52
CA LEU A 20 -4.70 5.52 8.78
C LEU A 20 -5.17 6.78 9.51
N TYR A 21 -4.36 7.84 9.50
CA TYR A 21 -4.75 9.15 10.03
C TYR A 21 -6.00 9.71 9.32
N LEU A 22 -6.10 9.62 8.00
CA LEU A 22 -7.30 10.05 7.25
C LEU A 22 -8.55 9.23 7.61
N ILE A 23 -8.41 7.91 7.82
CA ILE A 23 -9.54 7.06 8.22
C ILE A 23 -9.99 7.38 9.64
N LEU A 24 -9.06 7.44 10.60
CA LEU A 24 -9.38 7.60 12.01
C LEU A 24 -9.85 9.01 12.33
N LYS A 25 -9.17 10.05 11.82
CA LYS A 25 -9.46 11.44 12.17
C LYS A 25 -10.47 12.09 11.23
N GLN A 26 -10.38 11.85 9.91
CA GLN A 26 -11.31 12.46 8.95
C GLN A 26 -12.51 11.57 8.61
N LYS A 27 -12.63 10.37 9.22
CA LYS A 27 -13.72 9.40 8.97
C LYS A 27 -13.89 9.02 7.49
N LYS A 28 -12.83 9.15 6.70
CA LYS A 28 -12.82 8.86 5.25
C LYS A 28 -12.72 7.35 4.99
N ARG A 29 -13.77 6.62 5.37
CA ARG A 29 -13.84 5.13 5.37
C ARG A 29 -13.58 4.50 4.00
N TYR A 30 -13.78 5.23 2.91
CA TYR A 30 -13.50 4.76 1.56
C TYR A 30 -12.01 4.46 1.31
N TRP A 31 -11.07 4.99 2.11
CA TRP A 31 -9.66 4.63 2.02
C TRP A 31 -9.32 3.25 2.63
N ILE A 32 -10.22 2.63 3.39
CA ILE A 32 -9.96 1.36 4.10
C ILE A 32 -9.43 0.29 3.15
N THR A 33 -10.08 0.12 1.99
CA THR A 33 -9.70 -0.89 1.00
C THR A 33 -8.28 -0.66 0.47
N SER A 34 -7.95 0.58 0.11
CA SER A 34 -6.61 0.93 -0.38
C SER A 34 -5.54 0.68 0.69
N ILE A 35 -5.80 1.07 1.93
CA ILE A 35 -4.86 0.85 3.04
C ILE A 35 -4.66 -0.63 3.35
N LEU A 36 -5.73 -1.42 3.28
CA LEU A 36 -5.64 -2.85 3.52
C LEU A 36 -4.73 -3.53 2.48
N PHE A 37 -4.86 -3.16 1.19
CA PHE A 37 -3.95 -3.62 0.14
C PHE A 37 -2.50 -3.14 0.38
N LEU A 38 -2.32 -1.90 0.84
CA LEU A 38 -1.01 -1.34 1.15
C LEU A 38 -0.33 -2.11 2.29
N ALA A 39 -1.07 -2.38 3.37
CA ALA A 39 -0.60 -3.11 4.54
C ALA A 39 -0.19 -4.53 4.20
N LEU A 40 -1.00 -5.23 3.40
CA LEU A 40 -0.67 -6.56 2.90
C LEU A 40 0.55 -6.52 1.97
N GLY A 41 0.64 -5.52 1.09
CA GLY A 41 1.78 -5.34 0.20
C GLY A 41 3.09 -5.18 0.97
N ILE A 42 3.11 -4.29 1.96
CA ILE A 42 4.25 -4.08 2.85
C ILE A 42 4.64 -5.36 3.58
N THR A 43 3.65 -6.07 4.16
CA THR A 43 3.88 -7.32 4.90
C THR A 43 4.54 -8.38 4.02
N MET A 44 4.05 -8.54 2.78
CA MET A 44 4.61 -9.50 1.83
C MET A 44 6.03 -9.13 1.38
N VAL A 45 6.32 -7.84 1.19
CA VAL A 45 7.69 -7.38 0.92
C VAL A 45 8.61 -7.69 2.09
N ILE A 46 8.17 -7.47 3.34
CA ILE A 46 8.95 -7.81 4.53
C ILE A 46 9.24 -9.31 4.59
N LEU A 47 8.22 -10.15 4.37
CA LEU A 47 8.38 -11.61 4.35
C LEU A 47 9.42 -12.05 3.31
N GLY A 48 9.36 -11.50 2.09
CA GLY A 48 10.35 -11.77 1.05
C GLY A 48 11.79 -11.36 1.39
N GLN A 49 11.99 -10.46 2.35
CA GLN A 49 13.33 -10.09 2.84
C GLN A 49 13.80 -10.96 4.01
N THR A 50 12.89 -11.42 4.88
CA THR A 50 13.25 -12.17 6.10
C THR A 50 13.82 -13.57 5.82
N VAL A 51 13.49 -14.17 4.67
CA VAL A 51 13.86 -15.55 4.36
C VAL A 51 15.26 -15.65 3.72
N THR A 52 15.91 -14.51 3.45
CA THR A 52 17.29 -14.42 2.92
C THR A 52 18.34 -15.16 3.77
N VAL A 53 18.05 -15.50 5.03
CA VAL A 53 18.92 -16.33 5.88
C VAL A 53 19.00 -17.79 5.40
N THR A 54 18.08 -18.25 4.53
CA THR A 54 18.00 -19.65 4.06
C THR A 54 18.50 -19.90 2.64
N GLY A 55 19.04 -18.88 1.96
CA GLY A 55 19.61 -19.01 0.61
C GLY A 55 18.54 -18.95 -0.49
N GLY A 56 18.14 -17.72 -0.86
CA GLY A 56 17.45 -17.38 -2.11
C GLY A 56 16.40 -18.38 -2.60
N SER A 57 15.35 -18.61 -1.81
CA SER A 57 14.25 -19.50 -2.20
C SER A 57 13.35 -18.82 -3.23
N PHE A 58 12.78 -19.59 -4.16
CA PHE A 58 11.73 -19.13 -5.08
C PHE A 58 10.56 -18.45 -4.34
N ALA A 59 10.29 -18.88 -3.11
CA ALA A 59 9.28 -18.28 -2.24
C ALA A 59 9.55 -16.78 -1.96
N ASP A 60 10.81 -16.38 -1.80
CA ASP A 60 11.23 -15.01 -1.45
C ASP A 60 10.89 -14.05 -2.59
N VAL A 61 11.16 -14.49 -3.82
CA VAL A 61 10.81 -13.78 -5.04
C VAL A 61 9.29 -13.68 -5.16
N MET A 62 8.57 -14.77 -4.91
CA MET A 62 7.10 -14.76 -4.96
C MET A 62 6.47 -13.82 -3.95
N TYR A 63 6.92 -13.81 -2.70
CA TYR A 63 6.42 -12.86 -1.70
C TYR A 63 6.72 -11.42 -2.07
N THR A 64 7.92 -11.14 -2.57
CA THR A 64 8.29 -9.78 -2.99
C THR A 64 7.45 -9.31 -4.18
N VAL A 65 7.29 -10.15 -5.21
CA VAL A 65 6.46 -9.85 -6.39
C VAL A 65 5.01 -9.63 -5.99
N LEU A 66 4.46 -10.52 -5.16
CA LEU A 66 3.09 -10.39 -4.64
C LEU A 66 2.93 -9.08 -3.86
N GLY A 67 3.90 -8.74 -3.02
CA GLY A 67 3.90 -7.51 -2.23
C GLY A 67 3.90 -6.25 -3.09
N VAL A 68 4.71 -6.24 -4.16
CA VAL A 68 4.71 -5.14 -5.14
C VAL A 68 3.37 -5.06 -5.87
N PHE A 69 2.80 -6.18 -6.31
CA PHE A 69 1.48 -6.22 -6.96
C PHE A 69 0.38 -5.67 -6.07
N LEU A 70 0.33 -6.07 -4.80
CA LEU A 70 -0.64 -5.57 -3.83
C LEU A 70 -0.46 -4.07 -3.57
N THR A 71 0.78 -3.59 -3.54
CA THR A 71 1.08 -2.16 -3.41
C THR A 71 0.58 -1.38 -4.63
N LEU A 72 0.75 -1.91 -5.84
CA LEU A 72 0.19 -1.30 -7.06
C LEU A 72 -1.33 -1.29 -7.05
N LEU A 73 -1.98 -2.39 -6.65
CA LEU A 73 -3.44 -2.45 -6.50
C LEU A 73 -3.96 -1.43 -5.48
N SER A 74 -3.22 -1.22 -4.37
CA SER A 74 -3.54 -0.18 -3.40
C SER A 74 -3.55 1.22 -4.03
N VAL A 75 -2.55 1.54 -4.85
CA VAL A 75 -2.44 2.82 -5.55
C VAL A 75 -3.58 2.98 -6.56
N ILE A 76 -3.90 1.94 -7.34
CA ILE A 76 -5.02 1.97 -8.29
C ILE A 76 -6.34 2.21 -7.54
N ALA A 77 -6.58 1.50 -6.44
CA ALA A 77 -7.77 1.68 -5.62
C ALA A 77 -7.86 3.10 -5.04
N ALA A 78 -6.74 3.68 -4.59
CA ALA A 78 -6.67 5.06 -4.12
C ALA A 78 -7.04 6.05 -5.23
N LEU A 79 -6.48 5.88 -6.44
CA LEU A 79 -6.73 6.75 -7.59
C LEU A 79 -8.20 6.72 -8.02
N ILE A 80 -8.80 5.53 -8.12
CA ILE A 80 -10.22 5.36 -8.43
C ILE A 80 -11.06 6.07 -7.37
N THR A 81 -10.72 5.89 -6.10
CA THR A 81 -11.45 6.50 -4.98
C THR A 81 -11.38 8.02 -5.00
N LEU A 82 -10.21 8.58 -5.33
CA LEU A 82 -10.01 10.02 -5.53
C LEU A 82 -10.80 10.55 -6.72
N PHE A 83 -10.80 9.83 -7.85
CA PHE A 83 -11.53 10.22 -9.05
C PHE A 83 -13.04 10.29 -8.80
N ILE A 84 -13.60 9.28 -8.13
CA ILE A 84 -15.02 9.24 -7.77
C ILE A 84 -15.39 10.42 -6.85
N GLN A 85 -14.53 10.77 -5.89
CA GLN A 85 -14.77 11.92 -5.01
C GLN A 85 -14.66 13.26 -5.71
N SER A 86 -13.68 13.44 -6.59
CA SER A 86 -13.53 14.67 -7.35
C SER A 86 -14.74 14.92 -8.26
N ARG A 87 -15.37 13.85 -8.78
CA ARG A 87 -16.64 13.95 -9.51
C ARG A 87 -17.79 14.33 -8.59
N LYS A 88 -17.94 13.65 -7.45
CA LYS A 88 -19.03 13.91 -6.51
C LYS A 88 -19.01 15.34 -5.94
N GLN A 89 -17.83 15.88 -5.64
CA GLN A 89 -17.70 17.28 -5.19
C GLN A 89 -18.12 18.29 -6.26
N LYS A 90 -17.93 17.96 -7.54
CA LYS A 90 -18.27 18.85 -8.65
C LYS A 90 -19.78 18.90 -8.89
N ASP A 91 -20.48 17.79 -8.66
CA ASP A 91 -21.94 17.73 -8.78
C ASP A 91 -22.67 18.40 -7.58
N ASP A 92 -22.00 18.59 -6.44
CA ASP A 92 -22.56 19.30 -5.27
C ASP A 92 -22.39 20.84 -5.35
N GLU A 93 -21.60 21.35 -6.32
CA GLU A 93 -21.33 22.78 -6.53
C GLU A 93 -22.20 23.43 -7.65
N ASP A 94 -22.93 22.63 -8.43
CA ASP A 94 -23.87 23.06 -9.49
C ASP A 94 -25.33 23.12 -8.99
#